data_AF-A0A4Y2JL73-F1
#
_entry.id   AF-A0A4Y2JL73-F1
#
_cell.length_a   1.000
_cell.length_b   1.000
_cell.length_c   1.000
_cell.angle_alpha   90.00
_cell.angle_beta   90.00
_cell.angle_gamma   90.00
#
_symmetry.space_group_name_H-M   'P 1'
#
loop_
_entity.id
_entity.type
_entity.pdbx_description
1 polymer ?
#
loop_
_entity_poly.entity_id
_entity_poly.type
_entity_poly.pdbx_seq_one_letter_code
_entity_poly.pdbx_strand_id
1 'polypeptide(L)'
;MAYGCSAHILNLLAKDLVKTDITKHVTNILTYFRNHHHPKAWYHVEGGSALILPLEVRYNTYCDSLESYIKNWSILTKVCEDHRYEIDRDIANKILNIGLKRNVEDMIGNLKTVAEAIDIIVRKSNCSLAECVFAWKKLELKLNEASNNKNILPLYKARYEQVITDEHYAAFILIFINSISNFINISF
;
A
#
# COMPACT_ATOMS: atom_id res chain seq x y z
N MET A 1 23.71 14.72 -4.92
CA MET A 1 23.18 14.71 -3.53
C MET A 1 21.91 13.87 -3.55
N ALA A 2 21.93 12.63 -3.06
CA ALA A 2 20.87 11.64 -3.34
C ALA A 2 20.37 10.89 -2.09
N TYR A 3 20.28 11.60 -0.97
CA TYR A 3 19.53 11.16 0.22
C TYR A 3 18.66 12.37 0.62
N GLY A 4 17.38 12.37 0.22
CA GLY A 4 16.48 13.53 0.41
C GLY A 4 15.44 13.78 -0.70
N CYS A 5 15.34 12.90 -1.72
CA CYS A 5 14.24 13.03 -2.68
C CYS A 5 12.93 12.56 -2.02
N SER A 6 11.89 13.38 -2.12
CA SER A 6 10.53 13.09 -1.64
C SER A 6 10.03 11.69 -2.03
N ALA A 7 10.30 11.24 -3.26
CA ALA A 7 9.97 9.89 -3.72
C ALA A 7 10.67 8.77 -2.93
N HIS A 8 11.92 8.99 -2.50
CA HIS A 8 12.63 8.03 -1.65
C HIS A 8 11.98 7.92 -0.27
N ILE A 9 11.58 9.04 0.34
CA ILE A 9 10.95 9.03 1.65
C ILE A 9 9.53 8.46 1.59
N LEU A 10 8.79 8.68 0.50
CA LEU A 10 7.52 8.00 0.27
C LEU A 10 7.69 6.47 0.13
N ASN A 11 8.77 6.00 -0.50
CA ASN A 11 9.11 4.57 -0.51
C ASN A 11 9.39 4.02 0.90
N LEU A 12 10.00 4.81 1.78
CA LEU A 12 10.16 4.43 3.19
C LEU A 12 8.82 4.41 3.93
N LEU A 13 7.95 5.39 3.69
CA LEU A 13 6.59 5.38 4.23
C LEU A 13 5.82 4.12 3.79
N ALA A 14 5.89 3.75 2.51
CA ALA A 14 5.28 2.52 2.02
C ALA A 14 5.77 1.29 2.82
N LYS A 15 7.07 1.21 3.11
CA LYS A 15 7.64 0.13 3.94
C LYS A 15 7.12 0.16 5.38
N ASP A 16 7.01 1.33 6.00
CA ASP A 16 6.50 1.46 7.38
C ASP A 16 5.03 1.04 7.50
N LEU A 17 4.25 1.23 6.42
CA LEU A 17 2.84 0.82 6.37
C LEU A 17 2.66 -0.70 6.19
N VAL A 18 3.69 -1.42 5.74
CA VAL A 18 3.65 -2.87 5.64
C VAL A 18 3.72 -3.48 7.04
N LYS A 19 2.58 -3.97 7.52
CA LYS A 19 2.50 -4.68 8.80
C LYS A 19 3.05 -6.09 8.66
N THR A 20 4.18 -6.37 9.29
CA THR A 20 4.91 -7.63 9.19
C THR A 20 4.09 -8.84 9.64
N ASP A 21 3.20 -8.70 10.62
CA ASP A 21 2.38 -9.82 11.09
C ASP A 21 1.31 -10.22 10.06
N ILE A 22 0.68 -9.26 9.40
CA ILE A 22 -0.30 -9.54 8.33
C ILE A 22 0.42 -10.22 7.16
N THR A 23 1.56 -9.67 6.73
CA THR A 23 2.30 -10.24 5.60
C THR A 23 2.87 -11.62 5.91
N LYS A 24 3.30 -11.90 7.14
CA LYS A 24 3.68 -13.25 7.58
C LYS A 24 2.53 -14.24 7.46
N HIS A 25 1.33 -13.89 7.92
CA HIS A 25 0.16 -14.75 7.81
C HIS A 25 -0.21 -15.06 6.35
N VAL A 26 -0.25 -14.03 5.51
CA VAL A 26 -0.51 -14.20 4.08
C VAL A 26 0.58 -15.04 3.41
N THR A 27 1.85 -14.76 3.69
CA THR A 27 2.98 -15.53 3.13
C THR A 27 2.90 -17.00 3.51
N ASN A 28 2.54 -17.31 4.77
CA ASN A 28 2.37 -18.68 5.22
C ASN A 28 1.26 -19.40 4.44
N ILE A 29 0.08 -18.77 4.29
CA ILE A 29 -1.02 -19.29 3.47
C ILE A 29 -0.57 -19.58 2.03
N LEU A 30 0.02 -18.59 1.38
CA LEU A 30 0.42 -18.71 -0.03
C LEU A 30 1.51 -19.78 -0.21
N THR A 31 2.45 -19.87 0.73
CA THR A 31 3.51 -20.89 0.73
C THR A 31 2.92 -22.28 0.89
N TYR A 32 1.96 -22.45 1.81
CA TYR A 32 1.29 -23.72 2.04
C TYR A 32 0.62 -24.25 0.77
N PHE A 33 -0.23 -23.42 0.14
CA PHE A 33 -0.95 -23.79 -1.08
C PHE A 33 -0.04 -23.98 -2.29
N ARG A 34 1.11 -23.31 -2.33
CA ARG A 34 2.06 -23.44 -3.45
C ARG A 34 2.93 -24.69 -3.35
N ASN A 35 3.33 -25.07 -2.14
CA ASN A 35 4.37 -26.08 -1.91
C ASN A 35 3.82 -27.48 -1.55
N HIS A 36 2.57 -27.58 -1.08
CA HIS A 36 1.97 -28.88 -0.75
C HIS A 36 1.18 -29.45 -1.92
N HIS A 37 1.45 -30.71 -2.26
CA HIS A 37 0.89 -31.36 -3.46
C HIS A 37 -0.65 -31.35 -3.50
N HIS A 38 -1.30 -31.77 -2.42
CA HIS A 38 -2.77 -31.84 -2.35
C HIS A 38 -3.45 -30.46 -2.34
N PRO A 39 -3.10 -29.52 -1.43
CA PRO A 39 -3.66 -28.16 -1.45
C PRO A 39 -3.47 -27.46 -2.79
N LYS A 40 -2.30 -27.61 -3.42
CA LYS A 40 -2.02 -27.04 -4.75
C LYS A 40 -2.95 -27.61 -5.82
N ALA A 41 -3.14 -28.93 -5.82
CA ALA A 41 -3.99 -29.62 -6.80
C ALA A 41 -5.46 -29.19 -6.66
N TRP A 42 -6.00 -29.20 -5.43
CA TRP A 42 -7.38 -28.78 -5.17
C TRP A 42 -7.62 -27.32 -5.54
N TYR A 43 -6.68 -26.44 -5.18
CA TYR A 43 -6.73 -25.04 -5.57
C TYR A 43 -6.74 -24.82 -7.08
N HIS A 44 -5.98 -25.61 -7.84
CA HIS A 44 -5.96 -25.51 -9.29
C HIS A 44 -7.24 -26.06 -9.95
N VAL A 45 -7.80 -27.15 -9.40
CA VAL A 45 -9.10 -27.70 -9.84
C VAL A 45 -10.21 -26.66 -9.70
N GLU A 46 -10.17 -25.85 -8.66
CA GLU A 46 -11.10 -24.76 -8.41
C GLU A 46 -10.83 -23.48 -9.24
N GLY A 47 -9.94 -23.56 -10.23
CA GLY A 47 -9.63 -22.44 -11.13
C GLY A 47 -8.67 -21.41 -10.55
N GLY A 48 -7.91 -21.78 -9.51
CA GLY A 48 -6.92 -20.93 -8.88
C GLY A 48 -5.82 -20.43 -9.82
N SER A 49 -5.54 -19.13 -9.77
CA SER A 49 -4.45 -18.49 -10.52
C SER A 49 -3.07 -18.68 -9.86
N ALA A 50 -1.98 -18.31 -10.54
CA ALA A 50 -0.65 -18.42 -9.93
C ALA A 50 -0.53 -17.53 -8.66
N LEU A 51 -0.21 -18.14 -7.52
CA LEU A 51 0.02 -17.44 -6.27
C LEU A 51 1.40 -16.76 -6.26
N ILE A 52 1.41 -15.48 -5.91
CA ILE A 52 2.63 -14.65 -5.86
C ILE A 52 3.18 -14.62 -4.44
N LEU A 53 4.44 -15.00 -4.24
CA LEU A 53 5.09 -14.81 -2.94
C LEU A 53 5.85 -13.48 -2.88
N PRO A 54 5.86 -12.82 -1.71
CA PRO A 54 6.64 -11.61 -1.55
C PRO A 54 8.15 -11.90 -1.57
N LEU A 55 8.92 -10.95 -2.09
CA LEU A 55 10.37 -10.89 -1.96
C LEU A 55 10.71 -9.81 -0.92
N GLU A 56 11.44 -10.19 0.13
CA GLU A 56 11.66 -9.34 1.32
C GLU A 56 12.21 -7.93 1.02
N VAL A 57 12.95 -7.78 -0.08
CA VAL A 57 13.61 -6.52 -0.45
C VAL A 57 12.75 -5.56 -1.27
N ARG A 58 11.59 -5.99 -1.80
CA ARG A 58 10.79 -5.19 -2.76
C ARG A 58 9.35 -5.05 -2.28
N TYR A 59 8.98 -3.87 -1.76
CA TYR A 59 7.62 -3.60 -1.27
C TYR A 59 6.54 -3.87 -2.32
N ASN A 60 6.82 -3.62 -3.61
CA ASN A 60 5.90 -3.95 -4.70
C ASN A 60 5.49 -5.42 -4.69
N THR A 61 6.42 -6.33 -4.41
CA THR A 61 6.11 -7.77 -4.34
C THR A 61 5.25 -8.13 -3.12
N TYR A 62 5.28 -7.34 -2.05
CA TYR A 62 4.32 -7.47 -0.96
C TYR A 62 2.93 -7.07 -1.44
N CYS A 63 2.76 -5.92 -2.10
CA CYS A 63 1.48 -5.53 -2.70
C CYS A 63 0.95 -6.62 -3.63
N ASP A 64 1.77 -7.10 -4.57
CA ASP A 64 1.39 -8.13 -5.53
C ASP A 64 0.94 -9.43 -4.84
N SER A 65 1.64 -9.83 -3.77
CA SER A 65 1.28 -11.03 -2.99
C SER A 65 -0.04 -10.88 -2.23
N LEU A 66 -0.30 -9.69 -1.68
CA LEU A 66 -1.52 -9.37 -0.95
C LEU A 66 -2.72 -9.30 -1.90
N GLU A 67 -2.54 -8.70 -3.07
CA GLU A 67 -3.57 -8.67 -4.13
C GLU A 67 -3.85 -10.07 -4.66
N SER A 68 -2.81 -10.88 -4.86
CA SER A 68 -2.94 -12.29 -5.23
C SER A 68 -3.77 -13.06 -4.19
N TYR A 69 -3.51 -12.84 -2.90
CA TYR A 69 -4.31 -13.43 -1.82
C TYR A 69 -5.78 -13.02 -1.89
N ILE A 70 -6.08 -11.71 -1.98
CA ILE A 70 -7.48 -11.23 -2.02
C ILE A 70 -8.23 -11.74 -3.24
N LYS A 71 -7.61 -11.68 -4.43
CA LYS A 71 -8.20 -12.17 -5.67
C LYS A 71 -8.59 -13.64 -5.59
N ASN A 72 -7.81 -14.44 -4.88
CA ASN A 72 -8.00 -15.88 -4.76
C ASN A 72 -8.66 -16.30 -3.44
N TRP A 73 -9.07 -15.36 -2.58
CA TRP A 73 -9.56 -15.65 -1.23
C TRP A 73 -10.78 -16.58 -1.24
N SER A 74 -11.75 -16.36 -2.14
CA SER A 74 -12.94 -17.22 -2.24
C SER A 74 -12.60 -18.67 -2.59
N ILE A 75 -11.62 -18.87 -3.48
CA ILE A 75 -11.14 -20.19 -3.88
C ILE A 75 -10.40 -20.85 -2.70
N LEU A 76 -9.53 -20.11 -2.02
CA LEU A 76 -8.81 -20.60 -0.84
C LEU A 76 -9.77 -21.02 0.28
N THR A 77 -10.82 -20.22 0.52
CA THR A 77 -11.88 -20.52 1.48
C THR A 77 -12.63 -21.79 1.10
N LYS A 78 -13.08 -21.90 -0.15
CA LYS A 78 -13.78 -23.10 -0.64
C LYS A 78 -12.95 -24.37 -0.45
N VAL A 79 -11.67 -24.34 -0.84
CA VAL A 79 -10.77 -25.49 -0.68
C VAL A 79 -10.59 -25.87 0.80
N CYS A 80 -10.59 -24.89 1.72
CA CYS A 80 -10.57 -25.16 3.17
C CYS A 80 -11.86 -25.76 3.70
N GLU A 81 -13.01 -25.40 3.14
CA GLU A 81 -14.31 -25.94 3.53
C GLU A 81 -14.49 -27.38 3.02
N ASP A 82 -14.12 -27.64 1.75
CA ASP A 82 -14.28 -28.93 1.08
C ASP A 82 -13.29 -29.99 1.61
N HIS A 83 -12.08 -29.58 2.03
CA HIS A 83 -11.00 -30.45 2.50
C HIS A 83 -10.60 -30.15 3.96
N ARG A 84 -11.59 -29.86 4.80
CA ARG A 84 -11.39 -29.37 6.18
C ARG A 84 -10.59 -30.29 7.10
N TYR A 85 -10.51 -31.58 6.79
CA TYR A 85 -9.82 -32.57 7.62
C TYR A 85 -8.38 -32.80 7.15
N GLU A 86 -8.09 -32.48 5.90
CA GLU A 86 -6.80 -32.69 5.25
C GLU A 86 -5.95 -31.42 5.22
N ILE A 87 -6.57 -30.24 5.30
CA ILE A 87 -5.87 -28.97 5.40
C ILE A 87 -5.43 -28.71 6.84
N ASP A 88 -4.19 -28.23 6.98
CA ASP A 88 -3.66 -27.76 8.24
C ASP A 88 -4.61 -26.75 8.90
N ARG A 89 -5.01 -27.06 10.14
CA ARG A 89 -6.00 -26.28 10.90
C ARG A 89 -5.56 -24.84 11.10
N ASP A 90 -4.27 -24.59 11.30
CA ASP A 90 -3.73 -23.25 11.52
C ASP A 90 -3.73 -22.42 10.21
N ILE A 91 -3.57 -23.06 9.05
CA ILE A 91 -3.77 -22.43 7.73
C ILE A 91 -5.25 -22.11 7.49
N ALA A 92 -6.13 -23.10 7.68
CA ALA A 92 -7.57 -22.93 7.49
C ALA A 92 -8.13 -21.80 8.37
N ASN A 93 -7.74 -21.76 9.65
CA ASN A 93 -8.14 -20.71 10.59
C ASN A 93 -7.73 -19.31 10.12
N LYS A 94 -6.55 -19.14 9.50
CA LYS A 94 -6.13 -17.83 8.96
C LYS A 94 -6.95 -17.42 7.75
N ILE A 95 -7.25 -18.36 6.84
CA ILE A 95 -8.02 -18.06 5.61
C ILE A 95 -9.45 -17.68 5.95
N LEU A 96 -10.09 -18.44 6.84
CA LEU A 96 -11.47 -18.22 7.28
C LEU A 96 -11.62 -16.99 8.21
N ASN A 97 -10.51 -16.43 8.68
CA ASN A 97 -10.52 -15.20 9.45
C ASN A 97 -10.83 -13.99 8.54
N ILE A 98 -12.10 -13.59 8.53
CA ILE A 98 -12.59 -12.39 7.81
C ILE A 98 -11.86 -11.11 8.27
N GLY A 99 -11.44 -11.06 9.54
CA GLY A 99 -10.62 -9.96 10.06
C GLY A 99 -9.27 -9.85 9.36
N LEU A 100 -8.60 -10.97 9.08
CA LEU A 100 -7.36 -10.99 8.30
C LEU A 100 -7.60 -10.48 6.87
N LYS A 101 -8.66 -10.95 6.20
CA LYS A 101 -9.03 -10.48 4.86
C LYS A 101 -9.22 -8.96 4.83
N ARG A 102 -10.04 -8.42 5.73
CA ARG A 102 -10.29 -6.96 5.82
C ARG A 102 -9.01 -6.19 6.10
N ASN A 103 -8.17 -6.67 7.01
CA ASN A 103 -6.87 -6.05 7.30
C ASN A 103 -5.94 -6.03 6.08
N VAL A 104 -5.99 -7.06 5.23
CA VAL A 104 -5.23 -7.09 3.97
C VAL A 104 -5.81 -6.10 2.96
N GLU A 105 -7.13 -6.03 2.79
CA GLU A 105 -7.80 -5.05 1.92
C GLU A 105 -7.44 -3.61 2.32
N ASP A 106 -7.51 -3.29 3.62
CA ASP A 106 -7.11 -1.99 4.15
C ASP A 106 -5.64 -1.69 3.87
N MET A 107 -4.75 -2.66 4.06
CA MET A 107 -3.31 -2.48 3.80
C MET A 107 -3.05 -2.24 2.30
N ILE A 108 -3.72 -2.96 1.39
CA ILE A 108 -3.61 -2.71 -0.05
C ILE A 108 -4.07 -1.29 -0.40
N GLY A 109 -5.21 -0.84 0.16
CA GLY A 109 -5.71 0.52 -0.06
C GLY A 109 -4.71 1.60 0.35
N ASN A 110 -4.09 1.44 1.52
CA ASN A 110 -3.05 2.35 2.00
C ASN A 110 -1.80 2.36 1.09
N LEU A 111 -1.32 1.17 0.69
CA LEU A 111 -0.14 1.06 -0.18
C LEU A 111 -0.39 1.64 -1.58
N LYS A 112 -1.58 1.45 -2.15
CA LYS A 112 -1.99 2.08 -3.43
C LYS A 112 -2.01 3.59 -3.34
N THR A 113 -2.53 4.13 -2.24
CA THR A 113 -2.58 5.58 -2.00
C THR A 113 -1.17 6.19 -1.99
N VAL A 114 -0.20 5.50 -1.38
CA VAL A 114 1.21 5.93 -1.38
C VAL A 114 1.83 5.78 -2.78
N ALA A 115 1.55 4.70 -3.50
CA ALA A 115 2.06 4.50 -4.86
C ALA A 115 1.59 5.61 -5.82
N GLU A 116 0.34 6.05 -5.73
CA GLU A 116 -0.17 7.19 -6.50
C GLU A 116 0.57 8.49 -6.17
N ALA A 117 0.90 8.72 -4.90
CA ALA A 117 1.67 9.89 -4.48
C ALA A 117 3.11 9.85 -5.03
N ILE A 118 3.77 8.68 -4.97
CA ILE A 118 5.09 8.46 -5.57
C ILE A 118 5.04 8.78 -7.06
N ASP A 119 4.05 8.23 -7.76
CA ASP A 119 3.89 8.43 -9.19
C ASP A 119 3.67 9.90 -9.57
N ILE A 120 2.98 10.70 -8.75
CA ILE A 120 2.83 12.15 -8.97
C ILE A 120 4.20 12.85 -8.91
N ILE A 121 5.02 12.49 -7.91
CA ILE A 121 6.32 13.12 -7.66
C ILE A 121 7.38 12.66 -8.67
N VAL A 122 7.37 11.38 -9.06
CA VAL A 122 8.37 10.77 -9.95
C VAL A 122 8.10 11.05 -11.43
N ARG A 123 6.83 11.07 -11.88
CA ARG A 123 6.52 11.27 -13.31
C ARG A 123 6.82 12.68 -13.82
N LYS A 124 6.93 13.67 -12.93
CA LYS A 124 7.37 15.02 -13.31
C LYS A 124 8.89 15.08 -13.16
N SER A 125 9.60 14.99 -14.28
CA SER A 125 11.07 15.10 -14.35
C SER A 125 11.63 16.34 -13.64
N ASN A 126 10.82 17.37 -13.44
CA ASN A 126 11.10 18.57 -12.65
C ASN A 126 9.96 18.87 -11.65
N CYS A 127 9.70 17.97 -10.68
CA CYS A 127 8.75 18.27 -9.60
C CYS A 127 9.24 19.50 -8.81
N SER A 128 8.47 20.59 -8.84
CA SER A 128 8.77 21.79 -8.05
C SER A 128 8.55 21.55 -6.56
N LEU A 129 9.18 22.38 -5.72
CA LEU A 129 8.99 22.30 -4.26
C LEU A 129 7.51 22.43 -3.85
N ALA A 130 6.75 23.29 -4.53
CA ALA A 130 5.32 23.47 -4.28
C ALA A 130 4.49 22.23 -4.66
N GLU A 131 4.80 21.59 -5.79
CA GLU A 131 4.13 20.36 -6.20
C GLU A 131 4.45 19.19 -5.26
N CYS A 132 5.66 19.16 -4.70
CA CYS A 132 6.03 18.23 -3.64
C CYS A 132 5.11 18.41 -2.42
N VAL A 133 4.94 19.64 -1.93
CA VAL A 133 4.01 19.94 -0.81
C VAL A 133 2.59 19.52 -1.15
N PHE A 134 2.11 19.85 -2.35
CA PHE A 134 0.77 19.47 -2.81
C PHE A 134 0.57 17.96 -2.82
N ALA A 135 1.53 17.19 -3.35
CA ALA A 135 1.45 15.74 -3.39
C ALA A 135 1.38 15.13 -1.98
N TRP A 136 2.20 15.61 -1.05
CA TRP A 136 2.15 15.17 0.34
C TRP A 136 0.85 15.55 1.04
N LYS A 137 0.32 16.74 0.82
CA LYS A 137 -0.96 17.17 1.41
C LYS A 137 -2.15 16.41 0.83
N LYS A 138 -2.13 16.12 -0.47
CA LYS A 138 -3.11 15.23 -1.10
C LYS A 138 -3.05 13.81 -0.52
N LEU A 139 -1.84 13.30 -0.26
CA LEU A 139 -1.66 12.01 0.42
C LEU A 139 -2.22 12.03 1.84
N GLU A 140 -1.98 13.10 2.61
CA GLU A 140 -2.53 13.28 3.97
C GLU A 140 -4.06 13.17 3.98
N LEU A 141 -4.73 13.86 3.05
CA LEU A 141 -6.20 13.82 2.93
C LEU A 141 -6.69 12.41 2.63
N LYS A 142 -6.11 11.74 1.64
CA LYS A 142 -6.51 10.37 1.27
C LYS A 142 -6.26 9.37 2.40
N LEU A 143 -5.14 9.49 3.11
CA LEU A 143 -4.85 8.62 4.25
C LEU A 143 -5.81 8.89 5.42
N ASN A 144 -6.23 10.14 5.64
CA ASN A 144 -7.24 10.48 6.64
C ASN A 144 -8.63 9.91 6.26
N GLU A 145 -9.04 10.02 5.01
CA GLU A 145 -10.32 9.49 4.51
C GLU A 145 -10.36 7.95 4.54
N ALA A 146 -9.25 7.30 4.19
CA ALA A 146 -9.13 5.84 4.22
C ALA A 146 -8.96 5.27 5.65
N SER A 147 -8.52 6.10 6.60
CA SER A 147 -8.14 5.65 7.93
C SER A 147 -9.32 5.59 8.91
N ASN A 148 -9.80 4.37 9.17
CA ASN A 148 -10.26 3.98 10.52
C ASN A 148 -9.08 3.68 11.47
N ASN A 149 -7.82 3.82 11.03
CA ASN A 149 -6.63 3.25 11.63
C ASN A 149 -5.69 4.34 12.20
N LYS A 150 -5.82 4.63 13.51
CA LYS A 150 -5.10 5.69 14.25
C LYS A 150 -3.57 5.68 14.10
N ASN A 151 -2.97 4.59 13.61
CA ASN A 151 -1.52 4.40 13.56
C ASN A 151 -0.84 4.88 12.26
N ILE A 152 -1.60 5.28 11.24
CA ILE A 152 -1.03 5.69 9.93
C ILE A 152 -0.54 7.14 9.95
N LEU A 153 -1.31 8.05 10.54
CA LEU A 153 -1.00 9.48 10.57
C LEU A 153 0.32 9.81 11.30
N PRO A 154 0.67 9.17 12.42
CA PRO A 154 1.97 9.38 13.05
C PRO A 154 3.14 8.97 12.15
N LEU A 155 3.01 7.84 11.41
CA LEU A 155 4.03 7.38 10.47
C LEU A 155 4.17 8.35 9.29
N TYR A 156 3.04 8.78 8.72
CA TYR A 156 3.00 9.81 7.69
C TYR A 156 3.72 11.07 8.16
N LYS A 157 3.36 11.59 9.34
CA LYS A 157 3.92 12.83 9.88
C LYS A 157 5.43 12.74 10.09
N ALA A 158 5.90 11.63 10.68
CA ALA A 158 7.33 11.39 10.88
C ALA A 158 8.13 11.36 9.57
N ARG A 159 7.52 10.90 8.47
CA ARG A 159 8.15 10.89 7.13
C ARG A 159 8.01 12.24 6.42
N TYR A 160 6.89 12.92 6.58
CA TYR A 160 6.65 14.25 6.04
C TYR A 160 7.69 15.26 6.54
N GLU A 161 7.96 15.25 7.85
CA GLU A 161 8.95 16.13 8.51
C GLU A 161 10.40 15.85 8.07
N GLN A 162 10.69 14.69 7.47
CA GLN A 162 12.03 14.38 6.91
C GLN A 162 12.27 15.05 5.55
N VAL A 163 11.22 15.53 4.88
CA VAL A 163 11.31 16.06 3.50
C VAL A 163 10.89 17.51 3.43
N ILE A 164 9.78 17.86 4.07
CA ILE A 164 9.17 19.17 3.91
C ILE A 164 9.82 20.15 4.87
N THR A 165 10.41 21.19 4.28
CA THR A 165 11.10 22.27 4.99
C THR A 165 10.41 23.61 4.74
N ASP A 166 10.87 24.68 5.41
CA ASP A 166 10.30 26.02 5.25
C ASP A 166 10.38 26.55 3.81
N GLU A 167 11.44 26.19 3.07
CA GLU A 167 11.60 26.56 1.66
C GLU A 167 10.51 25.95 0.77
N HIS A 168 10.07 24.73 1.12
CA HIS A 168 8.96 24.08 0.40
C HIS A 168 7.65 24.83 0.62
N TYR A 169 7.37 25.25 1.85
CA TYR A 169 6.18 26.04 2.17
C TYR A 169 6.23 27.43 1.53
N ALA A 170 7.38 28.09 1.57
CA ALA A 170 7.56 29.38 0.91
C ALA A 170 7.25 29.30 -0.59
N ALA A 171 7.78 28.28 -1.28
CA ALA A 171 7.51 28.04 -2.69
C ALA A 171 6.02 27.76 -2.96
N PHE A 172 5.37 26.97 -2.09
CA PHE A 172 3.94 26.65 -2.20
C PHE A 172 3.06 27.90 -2.05
N ILE A 173 3.34 28.73 -1.04
CA ILE A 173 2.61 29.98 -0.77
C ILE A 173 2.81 30.98 -1.91
N LEU A 174 4.04 31.13 -2.43
CA LEU A 174 4.35 32.04 -3.53
C LEU A 174 3.55 31.70 -4.80
N ILE A 175 3.47 30.42 -5.16
CA ILE A 175 2.66 29.99 -6.31
C ILE A 175 1.18 30.28 -6.08
N PHE A 176 0.66 29.99 -4.87
CA PHE A 176 -0.74 30.24 -4.54
C PHE A 176 -1.10 31.73 -4.61
N ILE A 177 -0.26 32.61 -4.06
CA ILE A 177 -0.44 34.06 -4.13
C ILE A 177 -0.42 34.54 -5.60
N ASN A 178 0.57 34.10 -6.39
CA ASN A 178 0.66 34.47 -7.80
C ASN A 178 -0.56 34.01 -8.62
N SER A 179 -1.10 32.82 -8.34
CA SER A 179 -2.33 32.34 -8.97
C SER A 179 -3.54 33.20 -8.64
N ILE A 180 -3.68 33.65 -7.38
CA ILE A 180 -4.75 34.56 -6.96
C ILE A 180 -4.59 35.93 -7.63
N SER A 181 -3.39 36.50 -7.62
CA SER A 181 -3.13 37.79 -8.26
C SER A 181 -3.41 37.77 -9.77
N ASN A 182 -3.04 36.69 -10.46
CA ASN A 182 -3.35 36.52 -11.89
C ASN A 182 -4.86 36.37 -12.13
N PHE A 183 -5.58 35.65 -11.27
CA PHE A 183 -7.03 35.52 -11.38
C PHE A 183 -7.76 36.86 -11.19
N ILE A 184 -7.32 37.66 -10.22
CA ILE A 184 -7.86 39.02 -9.99
C ILE A 184 -7.54 39.95 -11.18
N ASN A 185 -6.34 39.87 -11.75
CA ASN A 185 -5.94 40.73 -12.88
C ASN A 185 -6.59 40.36 -14.23
N ILE A 186 -7.11 39.13 -14.39
CA ILE A 186 -7.87 38.71 -15.58
C ILE A 186 -9.36 39.10 -15.46
N SER A 187 -9.80 39.54 -14.27
CA SER A 187 -11.20 39.88 -13.98
C SER A 187 -11.55 41.37 -14.19
N PHE A 188 -10.68 42.15 -14.84
CA PHE A 188 -10.86 43.56 -15.20
C PHE A 188 -10.54 43.77 -16.69
#